data_AF-A0A0D7AW68-F1
#
_entry.id   AF-A0A0D7AW68-F1
#
_cell.length_a   1.000
_cell.length_b   1.000
_cell.length_c   1.000
_cell.angle_alpha   90.00
_cell.angle_beta   90.00
_cell.angle_gamma   90.00
#
_symmetry.space_group_name_H-M   'P 1'
#
loop_
_entity.id
_entity.type
_entity.pdbx_description
1 polymer ?
#
loop_
_entity_poly.entity_id
_entity_poly.type
_entity_poly.pdbx_seq_one_letter_code
_entity_poly.pdbx_strand_id
1 'polypeptide(L)'
;MLLLGPLLFLAAAVNAAGITLQSPRLAVTASDGETLRSEPLSLRHKALADVTLNAKDTLKITFQAYDSENSKGFQPQQTFLRFYDRASGEEGIQPLRVTPSGKVKFELNMARPPASLPATTEGAPVTVSLILGHPGFTPLHAPLFDLVLPASQPVPVHPEEHLYHVRPAIEHTFRPDPKQPPRFISAVTAALVFAPWVVLAGLWSTISPKVPRLFSPSIIPFTATLAAFEVLLVWYWVALRLGDVLLYGSVLGLATVFTGKQALSSMARRRLSK
;
A
#
# COMPACT_ATOMS: atom_id res chain seq x y z
N MET A 1 -42.60 37.44 43.08
CA MET A 1 -41.71 37.03 44.18
C MET A 1 -41.54 35.53 44.10
N LEU A 2 -40.31 35.07 43.92
CA LEU A 2 -39.91 33.67 43.73
C LEU A 2 -40.13 32.85 45.01
N LEU A 3 -40.75 31.68 44.87
CA LEU A 3 -40.83 30.64 45.91
C LEU A 3 -39.62 29.70 45.78
N LEU A 4 -38.72 29.75 46.76
CA LEU A 4 -37.61 28.81 46.94
C LEU A 4 -38.03 27.75 47.97
N GLY A 5 -37.96 26.47 47.61
CA GLY A 5 -38.04 25.34 48.54
C GLY A 5 -36.75 24.52 48.48
N PRO A 6 -36.10 24.18 49.61
CA PRO A 6 -34.91 23.33 49.59
C PRO A 6 -35.31 21.86 49.73
N LEU A 7 -34.89 21.05 48.76
CA LEU A 7 -35.02 19.59 48.79
C LEU A 7 -33.74 19.03 49.43
N LEU A 8 -33.85 18.63 50.71
CA LEU A 8 -32.81 17.93 51.45
C LEU A 8 -32.84 16.43 51.07
N PHE A 9 -31.84 15.97 50.30
CA PHE A 9 -31.60 14.54 50.10
C PHE A 9 -30.79 13.99 51.27
N LEU A 10 -31.38 13.03 51.98
CA LEU A 10 -30.76 12.25 53.05
C LEU A 10 -29.85 11.19 52.41
N ALA A 11 -28.53 11.36 52.49
CA ALA A 11 -27.57 10.36 52.06
C ALA A 11 -27.46 9.24 53.12
N ALA A 12 -28.12 8.11 52.88
CA ALA A 12 -27.87 6.89 53.65
C ALA A 12 -26.48 6.35 53.26
N ALA A 13 -25.53 6.38 54.19
CA ALA A 13 -24.25 5.71 54.03
C ALA A 13 -24.48 4.20 54.03
N VAL A 14 -24.47 3.58 52.85
CA VAL A 14 -24.49 2.12 52.70
C VAL A 14 -23.13 1.61 53.17
N ASN A 15 -23.11 0.97 54.32
CA ASN A 15 -21.96 0.22 54.79
C ASN A 15 -21.91 -1.06 53.93
N ALA A 16 -21.05 -1.08 52.92
CA ALA A 16 -21.05 -2.12 51.91
C ALA A 16 -20.15 -3.28 52.34
N ALA A 17 -20.76 -4.42 52.68
CA ALA A 17 -20.05 -5.65 53.03
C ALA A 17 -19.07 -6.09 51.93
N GLY A 18 -18.00 -6.77 52.32
CA GLY A 18 -16.95 -7.23 51.41
C GLY A 18 -17.27 -8.59 50.77
N ILE A 19 -17.19 -8.67 49.44
CA ILE A 19 -17.36 -9.93 48.68
C ILE A 19 -16.08 -10.77 48.82
N THR A 20 -16.23 -12.04 49.18
CA THR A 20 -15.13 -13.00 49.22
C THR A 20 -15.44 -14.22 48.36
N LEU A 21 -14.42 -15.02 48.06
CA LEU A 21 -14.57 -16.28 47.32
C LEU A 21 -14.28 -17.46 48.25
N GLN A 22 -15.19 -18.42 48.27
CA GLN A 22 -15.01 -19.70 48.93
C GLN A 22 -14.55 -20.75 47.92
N SER A 23 -13.50 -21.48 48.27
CA SER A 23 -12.88 -22.55 47.47
C SER A 23 -12.60 -22.20 46.00
N PRO A 24 -12.01 -21.03 45.68
CA PRO A 24 -11.67 -20.69 44.31
C PRO A 24 -10.54 -21.60 43.80
N ARG A 25 -10.77 -22.28 42.69
CA ARG A 25 -9.83 -23.24 42.08
C ARG A 25 -9.72 -23.02 40.58
N LEU A 26 -8.49 -23.12 40.12
CA LEU A 26 -8.06 -23.18 38.73
C LEU A 26 -7.70 -24.62 38.39
N ALA A 27 -8.16 -25.12 37.25
CA ALA A 27 -7.70 -26.39 36.70
C ALA A 27 -7.49 -26.28 35.20
N VAL A 28 -6.39 -26.82 34.70
CA VAL A 28 -6.10 -26.99 33.26
C VAL A 28 -6.13 -28.48 32.95
N THR A 29 -6.94 -28.86 31.99
CA THR A 29 -7.06 -30.25 31.52
C THR A 29 -6.66 -30.33 30.05
N ALA A 30 -5.77 -31.26 29.71
CA ALA A 30 -5.41 -31.59 28.34
C ALA A 30 -6.59 -32.25 27.59
N SER A 31 -6.47 -32.38 26.27
CA SER A 31 -7.47 -33.08 25.43
C SER A 31 -7.71 -34.53 25.85
N ASP A 32 -6.71 -35.17 26.44
CA ASP A 32 -6.73 -36.58 26.81
C ASP A 32 -7.36 -36.82 28.20
N GLY A 33 -7.86 -35.74 28.83
CA GLY A 33 -8.51 -35.77 30.14
C GLY A 33 -7.54 -35.67 31.33
N GLU A 34 -6.23 -35.65 31.07
CA GLU A 34 -5.20 -35.47 32.10
C GLU A 34 -5.22 -34.05 32.65
N THR A 35 -5.17 -33.91 33.98
CA THR A 35 -5.09 -32.62 34.66
C THR A 35 -3.64 -32.13 34.67
N LEU A 36 -3.31 -31.20 33.77
CA LEU A 36 -1.97 -30.63 33.66
C LEU A 36 -1.62 -29.75 34.87
N ARG A 37 -2.59 -29.01 35.41
CA ARG A 37 -2.38 -28.09 36.54
C ARG A 37 -3.67 -27.91 37.33
N SER A 38 -3.58 -27.89 38.66
CA SER A 38 -4.72 -27.64 39.55
C SER A 38 -4.24 -26.88 40.79
N GLU A 39 -4.68 -25.64 40.95
CA GLU A 39 -4.20 -24.75 42.01
C GLU A 39 -5.35 -23.93 42.62
N PRO A 40 -5.29 -23.64 43.94
CA PRO A 40 -6.22 -22.69 44.54
C PRO A 40 -5.91 -21.26 44.07
N LEU A 41 -6.93 -20.49 43.76
CA LEU A 41 -6.80 -19.09 43.36
C LEU A 41 -6.89 -18.17 44.59
N SER A 42 -6.17 -17.06 44.55
CA SER A 42 -6.24 -16.04 45.61
C SER A 42 -6.76 -14.72 45.05
N LEU A 43 -7.59 -14.02 45.82
CA LEU A 43 -8.09 -12.68 45.44
C LEU A 43 -7.09 -11.56 45.76
N ARG A 44 -6.20 -11.77 46.73
CA ARG A 44 -5.26 -10.74 47.23
C ARG A 44 -3.93 -10.71 46.49
N HIS A 45 -3.53 -11.84 45.92
CA HIS A 45 -2.26 -11.98 45.23
C HIS A 45 -2.53 -12.67 43.90
N LYS A 46 -2.01 -12.06 42.83
CA LYS A 46 -1.95 -12.66 41.50
C LYS A 46 -1.10 -13.93 41.56
N ALA A 47 -1.52 -15.00 40.88
CA ALA A 47 -0.71 -16.21 40.77
C ALA A 47 0.66 -15.87 40.14
N LEU A 48 1.74 -16.39 40.72
CA LEU A 48 3.11 -16.05 40.33
C LEU A 48 3.56 -16.71 39.03
N ALA A 49 2.97 -17.85 38.67
CA ALA A 49 3.33 -18.61 37.48
C ALA A 49 2.23 -18.57 36.45
N ASP A 50 2.58 -18.10 35.25
CA ASP A 50 1.69 -17.97 34.09
C ASP A 50 1.06 -19.32 33.73
N VAL A 51 -0.19 -19.26 33.27
CA VAL A 51 -0.96 -20.43 32.89
C VAL A 51 -0.91 -20.53 31.37
N THR A 52 -0.28 -21.57 30.84
CA THR A 52 -0.18 -21.80 29.39
C THR A 52 -1.27 -22.75 28.92
N LEU A 53 -2.03 -22.37 27.89
CA LEU A 53 -2.99 -23.26 27.23
C LEU A 53 -2.52 -23.60 25.82
N ASN A 54 -2.61 -24.87 25.44
CA ASN A 54 -2.45 -25.28 24.04
C ASN A 54 -3.79 -25.22 23.29
N ALA A 55 -3.75 -25.37 21.97
CA ALA A 55 -4.91 -25.27 21.08
C ALA A 55 -6.08 -26.23 21.38
N LYS A 56 -5.87 -27.29 22.17
CA LYS A 56 -6.93 -28.26 22.56
C LYS A 56 -7.16 -28.34 24.06
N ASP A 57 -6.47 -27.53 24.85
CA ASP A 57 -6.58 -27.58 26.30
C ASP A 57 -7.88 -26.90 26.76
N THR A 58 -8.34 -27.31 27.94
CA THR A 58 -9.53 -26.75 28.58
C THR A 58 -9.17 -26.16 29.93
N LEU A 59 -9.50 -24.88 30.12
CA LEU A 59 -9.35 -24.15 31.36
C LEU A 59 -10.65 -24.16 32.14
N LYS A 60 -10.62 -24.59 33.40
CA LYS A 60 -11.76 -24.63 34.31
C LYS A 60 -11.49 -23.74 35.51
N ILE A 61 -12.44 -22.85 35.80
CA ILE A 61 -12.43 -21.99 36.98
C ILE A 61 -13.69 -22.28 37.78
N THR A 62 -13.53 -22.61 39.05
CA THR A 62 -14.65 -22.86 39.96
C THR A 62 -14.50 -22.04 41.22
N PHE A 63 -15.57 -21.41 41.69
CA PHE A 63 -15.58 -20.67 42.95
C PHE A 63 -17.02 -20.53 43.45
N GLN A 64 -17.17 -20.18 44.73
CA GLN A 64 -18.45 -19.77 45.30
C GLN A 64 -18.35 -18.33 45.82
N ALA A 65 -19.20 -17.44 45.33
CA ALA A 65 -19.31 -16.08 45.85
C ALA A 65 -19.93 -16.13 47.24
N TYR A 66 -19.23 -15.51 48.20
CA TYR A 66 -19.53 -15.64 49.62
C TYR A 66 -19.49 -14.29 50.31
N ASP A 67 -20.52 -14.02 51.12
CA ASP A 67 -20.57 -12.87 51.99
C ASP A 67 -19.73 -13.13 53.25
N SER A 68 -18.70 -12.29 53.47
CA SER A 68 -17.82 -12.41 54.63
C SER A 68 -18.49 -12.06 55.95
N GLU A 69 -19.55 -11.25 55.94
CA GLU A 69 -20.23 -10.79 57.16
C GLU A 69 -21.34 -11.77 57.58
N ASN A 70 -22.19 -12.21 56.63
CA ASN A 70 -23.32 -13.10 56.93
C ASN A 70 -23.01 -14.60 56.75
N SER A 71 -21.77 -14.95 56.39
CA SER A 71 -21.36 -16.35 56.19
C SER A 71 -22.29 -17.14 55.25
N LYS A 72 -22.84 -16.46 54.23
CA LYS A 72 -23.83 -17.04 53.31
C LYS A 72 -23.38 -16.85 51.87
N GLY A 73 -23.53 -17.91 51.08
CA GLY A 73 -23.39 -17.82 49.63
C GLY A 73 -24.52 -17.00 49.03
N PHE A 74 -24.19 -16.06 48.15
CA PHE A 74 -25.18 -15.22 47.48
C PHE A 74 -24.92 -15.21 45.97
N GLN A 75 -25.93 -14.85 45.19
CA GLN A 75 -25.83 -14.72 43.75
C GLN A 75 -25.53 -13.26 43.38
N PRO A 76 -24.31 -12.92 42.92
CA PRO A 76 -24.00 -11.58 42.46
C PRO A 76 -24.81 -11.25 41.21
N GLN A 77 -25.22 -9.99 41.04
CA GLN A 77 -25.96 -9.56 39.84
C GLN A 77 -25.02 -9.43 38.64
N GLN A 78 -23.79 -8.96 38.88
CA GLN A 78 -22.75 -8.83 37.88
C GLN A 78 -21.65 -9.85 38.17
N THR A 79 -21.36 -10.74 37.23
CA THR A 79 -20.27 -11.73 37.34
C THR A 79 -19.62 -11.90 35.97
N PHE A 80 -18.45 -11.31 35.80
CA PHE A 80 -17.71 -11.36 34.54
C PHE A 80 -16.27 -11.80 34.76
N LEU A 81 -15.76 -12.57 33.83
CA LEU A 81 -14.34 -12.80 33.66
C LEU A 81 -13.85 -11.89 32.53
N ARG A 82 -12.86 -11.05 32.83
CA ARG A 82 -12.24 -10.15 31.87
C ARG A 82 -10.89 -10.72 31.44
N PHE A 83 -10.66 -10.77 30.15
CA PHE A 83 -9.41 -11.11 29.49
C PHE A 83 -8.87 -9.83 28.90
N TYR A 84 -7.73 -9.35 29.37
CA TYR A 84 -7.14 -8.09 28.92
C TYR A 84 -5.76 -8.34 28.32
N ASP A 85 -5.59 -8.01 27.05
CA ASP A 85 -4.29 -8.01 26.40
C ASP A 85 -3.67 -6.61 26.52
N ARG A 86 -2.55 -6.52 27.22
CA ARG A 86 -1.84 -5.24 27.44
C ARG A 86 -1.14 -4.75 26.18
N ALA A 87 -0.76 -5.65 25.26
CA ALA A 87 -0.01 -5.28 24.07
C ALA A 87 -0.92 -4.62 23.01
N SER A 88 -2.05 -5.25 22.72
CA SER A 88 -3.06 -4.71 21.79
C SER A 88 -3.99 -3.67 22.44
N GLY A 89 -4.15 -3.73 23.76
CA GLY A 89 -5.15 -2.93 24.48
C GLY A 89 -6.57 -3.48 24.33
N GLU A 90 -6.75 -4.63 23.68
CA GLU A 90 -8.04 -5.27 23.52
C GLU A 90 -8.50 -5.99 24.79
N GLU A 91 -9.82 -6.07 24.94
CA GLU A 91 -10.41 -6.79 26.05
C GLU A 91 -11.57 -7.68 25.61
N GLY A 92 -11.63 -8.83 26.26
CA GLY A 92 -12.69 -9.80 26.15
C GLY A 92 -13.44 -9.94 27.46
N ILE A 93 -14.77 -9.84 27.45
CA ILE A 93 -15.59 -9.98 28.66
C ILE A 93 -16.49 -11.20 28.51
N GLN A 94 -16.35 -12.15 29.42
CA GLN A 94 -17.14 -13.36 29.45
C GLN A 94 -18.10 -13.38 30.65
N PRO A 95 -19.43 -13.36 30.41
CA PRO A 95 -20.41 -13.57 31.47
C PRO A 95 -20.30 -14.97 32.06
N LEU A 96 -20.33 -15.05 33.39
CA LEU A 96 -20.34 -16.31 34.12
C LEU A 96 -21.75 -16.60 34.64
N ARG A 97 -22.20 -17.85 34.47
CA ARG A 97 -23.47 -18.31 35.06
C ARG A 97 -23.25 -18.63 36.54
N VAL A 98 -24.07 -18.04 37.38
CA VAL A 98 -24.03 -18.23 38.85
C VAL A 98 -25.31 -18.92 39.31
N THR A 99 -25.19 -19.93 40.16
CA THR A 99 -26.35 -20.56 40.81
C THR A 99 -26.91 -19.67 41.93
N PRO A 100 -28.15 -19.89 42.40
CA PRO A 100 -28.69 -19.15 43.55
C PRO A 100 -27.84 -19.29 44.83
N SER A 101 -27.06 -20.37 44.93
CA SER A 101 -26.10 -20.63 46.02
C SER A 101 -24.76 -19.89 45.87
N GLY A 102 -24.58 -19.11 44.80
CA GLY A 102 -23.35 -18.37 44.52
C GLY A 102 -22.25 -19.19 43.85
N LYS A 103 -22.50 -20.45 43.47
CA LYS A 103 -21.49 -21.30 42.84
C LYS A 103 -21.37 -20.98 41.36
N VAL A 104 -20.13 -20.91 40.89
CA VAL A 104 -19.76 -20.63 39.51
C VAL A 104 -18.86 -21.75 39.00
N LYS A 105 -19.17 -22.22 37.79
CA LYS A 105 -18.32 -23.13 37.02
C LYS A 105 -18.14 -22.53 35.64
N PHE A 106 -16.92 -22.11 35.34
CA PHE A 106 -16.51 -21.63 34.04
C PHE A 106 -15.63 -22.67 33.37
N GLU A 107 -15.84 -22.88 32.08
CA GLU A 107 -15.08 -23.80 31.25
C GLU A 107 -14.79 -23.12 29.92
N LEU A 108 -13.50 -22.99 29.62
CA LEU A 108 -12.98 -22.39 28.42
C LEU A 108 -12.22 -23.46 27.63
N ASN A 109 -12.81 -23.89 26.52
CA ASN A 109 -12.25 -24.92 25.66
C ASN A 109 -11.56 -24.27 24.45
N MET A 110 -10.25 -24.47 24.30
CA MET A 110 -9.47 -23.89 23.20
C MET A 110 -9.72 -24.55 21.84
N ALA A 111 -10.31 -25.75 21.80
CA ALA A 111 -10.72 -26.35 20.52
C ALA A 111 -11.87 -25.57 19.85
N ARG A 112 -12.63 -24.79 20.63
CA ARG A 112 -13.71 -23.92 20.17
C ARG A 112 -13.68 -22.62 21.01
N PRO A 113 -12.69 -21.75 20.80
CA PRO A 113 -12.54 -20.55 21.61
C PRO A 113 -13.77 -19.65 21.40
N PRO A 114 -14.30 -19.04 22.47
CA PRO A 114 -15.41 -18.13 22.35
C PRO A 114 -14.96 -16.83 21.64
N ALA A 115 -15.87 -16.23 20.87
CA ALA A 115 -15.61 -14.97 20.15
C ALA A 115 -15.38 -13.76 21.07
N SER A 116 -15.62 -13.93 22.38
CA SER A 116 -15.36 -12.93 23.40
C SER A 116 -13.88 -12.89 23.83
N LEU A 117 -13.02 -13.80 23.38
CA LEU A 117 -11.58 -13.67 23.64
C LEU A 117 -10.94 -12.66 22.68
N PRO A 118 -10.02 -11.80 23.18
CA PRO A 118 -9.28 -10.88 22.33
C PRO A 118 -8.37 -11.66 21.37
N ALA A 119 -8.07 -11.07 20.21
CA ALA A 119 -7.15 -11.69 19.27
C ALA A 119 -5.75 -11.69 19.87
N THR A 120 -5.20 -12.87 20.14
CA THR A 120 -3.93 -12.99 20.85
C THR A 120 -2.78 -13.20 19.88
N THR A 121 -1.77 -12.34 19.99
CA THR A 121 -0.50 -12.50 19.27
C THR A 121 0.38 -13.51 20.01
N GLU A 122 1.11 -14.35 19.28
CA GLU A 122 1.87 -15.47 19.84
C GLU A 122 2.78 -15.04 21.02
N GLY A 123 2.60 -15.68 22.18
CA GLY A 123 3.48 -15.53 23.34
C GLY A 123 3.19 -14.32 24.25
N ALA A 124 2.24 -13.45 23.93
CA ALA A 124 1.84 -12.35 24.81
C ALA A 124 0.89 -12.85 25.92
N PRO A 125 1.19 -12.61 27.22
CA PRO A 125 0.31 -13.01 28.31
C PRO A 125 -0.91 -12.10 28.42
N VAL A 126 -2.10 -12.71 28.47
CA VAL A 126 -3.39 -12.04 28.67
C VAL A 126 -3.73 -12.06 30.16
N THR A 127 -3.95 -10.89 30.76
CA THR A 127 -4.32 -10.82 32.18
C THR A 127 -5.79 -11.18 32.37
N VAL A 128 -6.05 -12.19 33.20
CA VAL A 128 -7.41 -12.62 33.55
C VAL A 128 -7.81 -11.98 34.88
N SER A 129 -8.87 -11.19 34.89
CA SER A 129 -9.44 -10.61 36.10
C SER A 129 -10.91 -11.00 36.31
N LEU A 130 -11.30 -11.08 37.58
CA LEU A 130 -12.67 -11.33 37.98
C LEU A 130 -13.34 -10.02 38.39
N ILE A 131 -14.54 -9.79 37.86
CA ILE A 131 -15.40 -8.65 38.18
C ILE A 131 -16.68 -9.18 38.81
N LEU A 132 -16.92 -8.87 40.09
CA LEU A 132 -18.16 -9.16 40.79
C LEU A 132 -18.83 -7.87 41.26
N GLY A 133 -20.15 -7.78 41.08
CA GLY A 133 -20.94 -6.64 41.52
C GLY A 133 -22.32 -7.06 42.02
N HIS A 134 -22.75 -6.42 43.11
CA HIS A 134 -24.09 -6.53 43.65
C HIS A 134 -24.43 -5.23 44.41
N PRO A 135 -25.65 -4.68 44.33
CA PRO A 135 -25.98 -3.34 44.84
C PRO A 135 -25.72 -3.12 46.34
N GLY A 136 -25.73 -4.18 47.14
CA GLY A 136 -25.49 -4.13 48.59
C GLY A 136 -24.04 -4.39 49.03
N PHE A 137 -23.12 -4.63 48.10
CA PHE A 137 -21.73 -4.99 48.40
C PHE A 137 -20.74 -4.07 47.68
N THR A 138 -19.52 -3.99 48.21
CA THR A 138 -18.44 -3.26 47.53
C THR A 138 -18.05 -4.04 46.26
N PRO A 139 -17.96 -3.39 45.07
CA PRO A 139 -17.60 -4.07 43.84
C PRO A 139 -16.19 -4.66 43.93
N LEU A 140 -16.03 -5.90 43.49
CA LEU A 140 -14.76 -6.61 43.51
C LEU A 140 -14.20 -6.69 42.09
N HIS A 141 -13.01 -6.13 41.90
CA HIS A 141 -12.20 -6.32 40.71
C HIS A 141 -10.82 -6.83 41.12
N ALA A 142 -10.52 -8.10 40.82
CA ALA A 142 -9.27 -8.75 41.24
C ALA A 142 -8.59 -9.45 40.05
N PRO A 143 -7.31 -9.14 39.74
CA PRO A 143 -6.53 -9.91 38.78
C PRO A 143 -6.18 -11.27 39.38
N LEU A 144 -6.48 -12.35 38.65
CA LEU A 144 -6.29 -13.72 39.12
C LEU A 144 -4.92 -14.27 38.70
N PHE A 145 -4.67 -14.31 37.39
CA PHE A 145 -3.45 -14.87 36.79
C PHE A 145 -3.25 -14.33 35.38
N ASP A 146 -2.06 -14.55 34.82
CA ASP A 146 -1.78 -14.33 33.40
C ASP A 146 -1.91 -15.64 32.62
N LEU A 147 -2.53 -15.52 31.44
CA LEU A 147 -2.88 -16.63 30.57
C LEU A 147 -2.13 -16.47 29.24
N VAL A 148 -1.29 -17.46 28.91
CA VAL A 148 -0.63 -17.52 27.60
C VAL A 148 -1.48 -18.41 26.69
N LEU A 149 -1.99 -17.81 25.63
CA LEU A 149 -2.84 -18.46 24.63
C LEU A 149 -2.04 -18.76 23.35
N PRO A 150 -2.43 -19.79 22.58
CA PRO A 150 -1.86 -20.00 21.25
C PRO A 150 -2.29 -18.86 20.32
N ALA A 151 -1.51 -18.61 19.27
CA ALA A 151 -1.82 -17.58 18.28
C ALA A 151 -3.23 -17.79 17.70
N SER A 152 -4.09 -16.77 17.80
CA SER A 152 -5.43 -16.79 17.22
C SER A 152 -5.45 -16.16 15.83
N GLN A 153 -6.60 -16.21 15.17
CA GLN A 153 -6.82 -15.41 13.96
C GLN A 153 -6.61 -13.91 14.26
N PRO A 154 -6.11 -13.14 13.28
CA PRO A 154 -5.89 -11.71 13.47
C PRO A 154 -7.19 -10.99 13.81
N VAL A 155 -7.06 -9.85 14.49
CA VAL A 155 -8.19 -8.96 14.81
C VAL A 155 -9.03 -8.74 13.54
N PRO A 156 -10.36 -8.92 13.60
CA PRO A 156 -11.24 -8.57 12.50
C PRO A 156 -11.10 -7.09 12.17
N VAL A 157 -10.34 -6.79 11.11
CA VAL A 157 -10.14 -5.44 10.59
C VAL A 157 -11.49 -4.89 10.15
N HIS A 158 -11.85 -3.70 10.63
CA HIS A 158 -13.11 -3.09 10.22
C HIS A 158 -13.03 -2.78 8.71
N PRO A 159 -14.08 -3.04 7.90
CA PRO A 159 -14.02 -2.83 6.45
C PRO A 159 -13.56 -1.42 6.05
N GLU A 160 -13.82 -0.43 6.90
CA GLU A 160 -13.51 0.98 6.68
C GLU A 160 -12.19 1.45 7.34
N GLU A 161 -11.47 0.60 8.06
CA GLU A 161 -10.22 0.95 8.76
C GLU A 161 -9.17 1.56 7.81
N HIS A 162 -9.11 1.04 6.57
CA HIS A 162 -8.25 1.54 5.50
C HIS A 162 -8.52 3.00 5.07
N LEU A 163 -9.67 3.58 5.43
CA LEU A 163 -9.99 4.98 5.15
C LEU A 163 -9.28 5.95 6.08
N TYR A 164 -8.84 5.48 7.26
CA TYR A 164 -8.23 6.30 8.31
C TYR A 164 -6.70 6.20 8.34
N HIS A 165 -6.10 5.38 7.49
CA HIS A 165 -4.66 5.26 7.36
C HIS A 165 -4.10 6.13 6.22
N VAL A 166 -2.87 6.58 6.39
CA VAL A 166 -2.11 7.26 5.33
C VAL A 166 -1.94 6.27 4.17
N ARG A 167 -2.42 6.66 2.99
CA ARG A 167 -2.29 5.83 1.77
C ARG A 167 -0.86 5.89 1.25
N PRO A 168 -0.37 4.79 0.63
CA PRO A 168 0.94 4.81 -0.01
C PRO A 168 0.99 5.86 -1.12
N ALA A 169 2.18 6.44 -1.33
CA ALA A 169 2.42 7.39 -2.42
C ALA A 169 2.26 6.69 -3.78
N ILE A 170 1.65 7.38 -4.74
CA ILE A 170 1.50 6.90 -6.12
C ILE A 170 2.59 7.54 -6.98
N GLU A 171 3.49 6.74 -7.53
CA GLU A 171 4.53 7.20 -8.44
C GLU A 171 4.14 6.94 -9.90
N HIS A 172 4.31 7.94 -10.75
CA HIS A 172 4.03 7.80 -12.18
C HIS A 172 5.22 7.18 -12.92
N THR A 173 5.05 5.96 -13.43
CA THR A 173 6.07 5.29 -14.25
C THR A 173 5.97 5.73 -15.70
N PHE A 174 6.94 6.53 -16.15
CA PHE A 174 7.08 6.91 -17.55
C PHE A 174 7.48 5.72 -18.44
N ARG A 175 7.15 5.80 -19.73
CA ARG A 175 7.64 4.83 -20.71
C ARG A 175 9.17 4.98 -20.84
N PRO A 176 9.93 3.85 -20.90
CA PRO A 176 11.36 3.92 -21.13
C PRO A 176 11.65 4.44 -22.53
N ASP A 177 12.75 5.18 -22.66
CA ASP A 177 13.22 5.67 -23.96
C ASP A 177 13.56 4.49 -24.90
N PRO A 178 13.24 4.59 -26.20
CA PRO A 178 13.60 3.57 -27.16
C PRO A 178 15.12 3.43 -27.28
N LYS A 179 15.62 2.19 -27.27
CA LYS A 179 17.05 1.92 -27.43
C LYS A 179 17.53 2.34 -28.82
N GLN A 180 18.53 3.20 -28.88
CA GLN A 180 19.18 3.61 -30.14
C GLN A 180 20.31 2.64 -30.52
N PRO A 181 20.58 2.45 -31.83
CA PRO A 181 21.68 1.61 -32.28
C PRO A 181 23.06 2.19 -31.91
N PRO A 182 24.10 1.35 -31.81
CA PRO A 182 25.47 1.81 -31.55
C PRO A 182 25.98 2.79 -32.62
N ARG A 183 26.56 3.91 -32.19
CA ARG A 183 27.05 4.99 -33.07
C ARG A 183 28.03 4.50 -34.15
N PHE A 184 28.86 3.53 -33.81
CA PHE A 184 29.82 2.94 -34.75
C PHE A 184 29.14 2.27 -35.93
N ILE A 185 28.09 1.47 -35.67
CA ILE A 185 27.32 0.78 -36.72
C ILE A 185 26.63 1.81 -37.62
N SER A 186 26.02 2.84 -37.02
CA SER A 186 25.41 3.94 -37.78
C SER A 186 26.41 4.68 -38.68
N ALA A 187 27.64 4.93 -38.19
CA ALA A 187 28.68 5.61 -38.95
C ALA A 187 29.20 4.77 -40.13
N VAL A 188 29.44 3.47 -39.92
CA VAL A 188 29.89 2.56 -40.99
C VAL A 188 28.83 2.45 -42.08
N THR A 189 27.55 2.28 -41.70
CA THR A 189 26.45 2.22 -42.68
C THR A 189 26.28 3.53 -43.43
N ALA A 190 26.43 4.69 -42.78
CA ALA A 190 26.41 5.97 -43.45
C ALA A 190 27.55 6.09 -44.49
N ALA A 191 28.77 5.68 -44.13
CA ALA A 191 29.89 5.65 -45.06
C ALA A 191 29.63 4.72 -46.27
N LEU A 192 28.98 3.58 -46.04
CA LEU A 192 28.60 2.66 -47.10
C LEU A 192 27.57 3.29 -48.06
N VAL A 193 26.62 4.08 -47.56
CA VAL A 193 25.66 4.83 -48.39
C VAL A 193 26.35 5.90 -49.22
N PHE A 194 27.44 6.51 -48.72
CA PHE A 194 28.24 7.47 -49.48
C PHE A 194 29.21 6.82 -50.49
N ALA A 195 29.54 5.53 -50.36
CA ALA A 195 30.53 4.86 -51.20
C ALA A 195 30.26 4.93 -52.72
N PRO A 196 29.01 4.77 -53.23
CA PRO A 196 28.73 4.88 -54.65
C PRO A 196 29.08 6.25 -55.24
N TRP A 197 28.95 7.33 -54.46
CA TRP A 197 29.31 8.68 -54.89
C TRP A 197 30.83 8.84 -55.05
N VAL A 198 31.62 8.23 -54.16
CA VAL A 198 33.08 8.21 -54.25
C VAL A 198 33.52 7.41 -55.48
N VAL A 199 32.89 6.26 -55.72
CA VAL A 199 33.15 5.45 -56.92
C VAL A 199 32.81 6.24 -58.18
N LEU A 200 31.65 6.91 -58.24
CA LEU A 200 31.25 7.75 -59.37
C LEU A 200 32.28 8.85 -59.65
N ALA A 201 32.75 9.56 -58.61
CA ALA A 201 33.77 10.59 -58.75
C ALA A 201 35.10 10.01 -59.28
N GLY A 202 35.48 8.81 -58.82
CA GLY A 202 36.61 8.06 -59.34
C GLY A 202 36.48 7.72 -60.82
N LEU A 203 35.33 7.22 -61.26
CA LEU A 203 35.07 6.91 -62.68
C LEU A 203 35.05 8.18 -63.56
N TRP A 204 34.56 9.31 -63.05
CA TRP A 204 34.65 10.56 -63.81
C TRP A 204 36.08 11.02 -64.04
N SER A 205 36.99 10.75 -63.10
CA SER A 205 38.42 11.06 -63.28
C SER A 205 39.05 10.27 -64.43
N THR A 206 38.59 9.03 -64.68
CA THR A 206 39.13 8.17 -65.75
C THR A 206 38.53 8.50 -67.12
N ILE A 207 37.22 8.77 -67.19
CA ILE A 207 36.51 9.02 -68.45
C ILE A 207 36.63 10.49 -68.90
N SER A 208 36.94 11.41 -67.99
CA SER A 208 37.12 12.85 -68.25
C SER A 208 36.01 13.47 -69.13
N PRO A 209 34.75 13.48 -68.64
CA PRO A 209 33.64 14.07 -69.38
C PRO A 209 33.88 15.57 -69.62
N LYS A 210 33.87 15.99 -70.89
CA LYS A 210 34.12 17.39 -71.27
C LYS A 210 32.83 18.22 -71.14
N VAL A 211 32.89 19.31 -70.37
CA VAL A 211 31.80 20.29 -70.21
C VAL A 211 32.16 21.67 -70.80
N PRO A 212 32.43 21.77 -72.11
CA PRO A 212 33.09 22.93 -72.72
C PRO A 212 32.27 24.24 -72.71
N ARG A 213 30.99 24.20 -72.33
CA ARG A 213 30.11 25.38 -72.31
C ARG A 213 29.44 25.63 -70.97
N LEU A 214 29.93 24.99 -69.90
CA LEU A 214 29.40 25.24 -68.55
C LEU A 214 29.50 26.73 -68.20
N PHE A 215 30.57 27.39 -68.62
CA PHE A 215 30.82 28.83 -68.41
C PHE A 215 30.27 29.75 -69.53
N SER A 216 29.33 29.28 -70.35
CA SER A 216 28.71 30.14 -71.35
C SER A 216 27.70 31.09 -70.69
N PRO A 217 27.63 32.38 -71.08
CA PRO A 217 26.67 33.34 -70.52
C PRO A 217 25.19 32.91 -70.64
N SER A 218 24.87 32.04 -71.61
CA SER A 218 23.52 31.51 -71.78
C SER A 218 23.20 30.28 -70.92
N ILE A 219 24.21 29.60 -70.35
CA ILE A 219 24.07 28.33 -69.62
C ILE A 219 24.33 28.50 -68.13
N ILE A 220 25.34 29.28 -67.74
CA ILE A 220 25.65 29.61 -66.33
C ILE A 220 24.40 30.00 -65.53
N PRO A 221 23.56 30.96 -65.98
CA PRO A 221 22.44 31.41 -65.16
C PRO A 221 21.43 30.28 -64.90
N PHE A 222 21.21 29.39 -65.87
CA PHE A 222 20.34 28.23 -65.69
C PHE A 222 20.93 27.19 -64.72
N THR A 223 22.23 26.90 -64.82
CA THR A 223 22.89 25.99 -63.86
C THR A 223 22.94 26.59 -62.45
N ALA A 224 23.09 27.90 -62.33
CA ALA A 224 23.06 28.60 -61.05
C ALA A 224 21.67 28.55 -60.40
N THR A 225 20.59 28.70 -61.17
CA THR A 225 19.23 28.54 -60.64
C THR A 225 18.91 27.12 -60.21
N LEU A 226 19.45 26.11 -60.91
CA LEU A 226 19.34 24.70 -60.47
C LEU A 226 20.11 24.46 -59.16
N ALA A 227 21.34 24.96 -59.05
CA ALA A 227 22.10 24.88 -57.80
C ALA A 227 21.40 25.62 -56.65
N ALA A 228 20.79 26.78 -56.93
CA ALA A 228 20.01 27.52 -55.94
C ALA A 228 18.79 26.74 -55.44
N PHE A 229 18.16 25.91 -56.29
CA PHE A 229 17.08 25.01 -55.86
C PHE A 229 17.58 23.94 -54.89
N GLU A 230 18.73 23.32 -55.17
CA GLU A 230 19.35 22.34 -54.26
C GLU A 230 19.70 22.99 -52.91
N VAL A 231 20.25 24.20 -52.92
CA VAL A 231 20.54 24.96 -51.69
C VAL A 231 19.26 25.28 -50.92
N LEU A 232 18.20 25.70 -51.61
CA LEU A 232 16.89 25.96 -50.98
C LEU A 232 16.33 24.71 -50.31
N LEU A 233 16.47 23.53 -50.93
CA LEU A 233 16.03 22.25 -50.36
C LEU A 233 16.87 21.84 -49.15
N VAL A 234 18.19 22.05 -49.17
CA VAL A 234 19.05 21.83 -48.00
C VAL A 234 18.65 22.76 -46.86
N TRP A 235 18.38 24.03 -47.15
CA TRP A 235 17.96 24.99 -46.13
C TRP A 235 16.56 24.67 -45.57
N TYR A 236 15.64 24.18 -46.41
CA TYR A 236 14.37 23.63 -45.96
C TYR A 236 14.56 22.50 -44.95
N TRP A 237 15.46 21.57 -45.23
CA TRP A 237 15.75 20.47 -44.31
C TRP A 237 16.29 20.94 -42.96
N VAL A 238 17.05 22.05 -42.91
CA VAL A 238 17.65 22.55 -41.67
C VAL A 238 16.69 23.46 -40.86
N ALA A 239 15.99 24.39 -41.50
CA ALA A 239 15.32 25.48 -40.77
C ALA A 239 14.06 26.09 -41.40
N LEU A 240 13.87 26.03 -42.73
CA LEU A 240 12.76 26.74 -43.38
C LEU A 240 11.41 26.06 -43.14
N ARG A 241 10.33 26.85 -43.09
CA ARG A 241 8.96 26.33 -43.10
C ARG A 241 8.49 26.10 -44.52
N LEU A 242 7.49 25.25 -44.69
CA LEU A 242 6.95 24.90 -46.01
C LEU A 242 6.48 26.14 -46.81
N GLY A 243 5.85 27.12 -46.15
CA GLY A 243 5.40 28.35 -46.79
C GLY A 243 6.56 29.19 -47.38
N ASP A 244 7.68 29.26 -46.67
CA ASP A 244 8.86 30.01 -47.12
C ASP A 244 9.49 29.37 -48.35
N VAL A 245 9.57 28.03 -48.36
CA VAL A 245 10.09 27.27 -49.52
C VAL A 245 9.20 27.43 -50.73
N LEU A 246 7.87 27.41 -50.55
CA LEU A 246 6.94 27.63 -51.65
C LEU A 246 7.07 29.05 -52.20
N LEU A 247 7.21 30.05 -51.33
CA LEU A 247 7.42 31.44 -51.76
C LEU A 247 8.75 31.61 -52.51
N TYR A 248 9.87 31.26 -51.90
CA TYR A 248 11.19 31.39 -52.52
C TYR A 248 11.33 30.50 -53.75
N GLY A 249 10.80 29.29 -53.70
CA GLY A 249 10.75 28.36 -54.83
C GLY A 249 9.89 28.86 -55.98
N SER A 250 8.80 29.59 -55.73
CA SER A 250 7.99 30.19 -56.80
C SER A 250 8.75 31.31 -57.52
N VAL A 251 9.42 32.19 -56.78
CA VAL A 251 10.25 33.28 -57.33
C VAL A 251 11.43 32.70 -58.11
N LEU A 252 12.14 31.74 -57.52
CA LEU A 252 13.26 31.06 -58.15
C LEU A 252 12.83 30.24 -59.37
N GLY A 253 11.65 29.62 -59.31
CA GLY A 253 11.04 28.87 -60.40
C GLY A 253 10.77 29.74 -61.62
N LEU A 254 10.24 30.95 -61.41
CA LEU A 254 10.04 31.91 -62.50
C LEU A 254 11.37 32.26 -63.18
N ALA A 255 12.41 32.57 -62.41
CA ALA A 255 13.75 32.83 -62.94
C ALA A 255 14.34 31.62 -63.70
N THR A 256 14.09 30.41 -63.20
CA THR A 256 14.56 29.15 -63.81
C THR A 256 13.90 28.88 -65.17
N VAL A 257 12.61 29.23 -65.32
CA VAL A 257 11.90 29.08 -66.60
C VAL A 257 12.52 29.97 -67.69
N PHE A 258 12.80 31.24 -67.38
CA PHE A 258 13.40 32.16 -68.35
C PHE A 258 14.85 31.79 -68.71
N THR A 259 15.69 31.54 -67.71
CA THR A 259 17.09 31.14 -67.91
C THR A 259 17.18 29.78 -68.60
N GLY A 260 16.30 28.84 -68.27
CA GLY A 260 16.20 27.53 -68.91
C GLY A 260 15.80 27.61 -70.38
N LYS A 261 14.79 28.43 -70.72
CA LYS A 261 14.41 28.67 -72.12
C LYS A 261 15.58 29.24 -72.93
N GLN A 262 16.34 30.17 -72.37
CA GLN A 262 17.52 30.73 -73.02
C GLN A 262 18.63 29.69 -73.20
N ALA A 263 18.95 28.93 -72.14
CA ALA A 263 19.97 27.88 -72.16
C ALA A 263 19.64 26.78 -73.19
N LEU A 264 18.43 26.22 -73.13
CA LEU A 264 17.97 25.15 -74.02
C LEU A 264 17.88 25.62 -75.48
N SER A 265 17.38 26.83 -75.73
CA SER A 265 17.33 27.39 -77.10
C SER A 265 18.72 27.66 -77.68
N SER A 266 19.70 28.05 -76.85
CA SER A 266 21.10 28.21 -77.29
C SER A 266 21.75 26.86 -77.62
N MET A 267 21.40 25.80 -76.89
CA MET A 267 21.85 24.45 -77.17
C MET A 267 21.21 23.90 -78.45
N ALA A 268 19.91 24.09 -78.63
CA ALA A 268 19.17 23.67 -79.81
C ALA A 268 19.69 24.37 -81.08
N ARG A 269 19.86 25.70 -81.05
CA ARG A 269 20.42 26.46 -82.17
C ARG A 269 21.79 25.94 -82.61
N ARG A 270 22.69 25.62 -81.68
CA ARG A 270 24.00 25.04 -82.02
C ARG A 270 23.89 23.64 -82.62
N ARG A 271 22.94 22.82 -82.16
CA ARG A 271 22.74 21.47 -82.72
C ARG A 271 22.24 21.52 -84.16
N LEU A 272 21.43 22.53 -84.51
CA LEU A 272 20.86 22.72 -85.83
C LEU A 272 21.74 23.58 -86.76
N SER A 273 22.61 24.43 -86.21
CA SER A 273 23.58 25.24 -86.96
C SER A 273 24.91 24.52 -87.22
N LYS A 274 25.00 23.27 -86.78
CA LYS A 274 26.08 22.33 -87.13
C LYS A 274 25.49 21.35 -88.14
#